data_AF-A0A2V4H5L7-F1
#
_entry.id   AF-A0A2V4H5L7-F1
#
_cell.length_a   1.000
_cell.length_b   1.000
_cell.length_c   1.000
_cell.angle_alpha   90.00
_cell.angle_beta   90.00
_cell.angle_gamma   90.00
#
_symmetry.space_group_name_H-M   'P 1'
#
loop_
_entity.id
_entity.type
_entity.pdbx_description
1 polymer ?
#
loop_
_entity_poly.entity_id
_entity_poly.type
_entity_poly.pdbx_seq_one_letter_code
_entity_poly.pdbx_strand_id
1 'polypeptide(L)'
;MTSYALPHDWGNAVLGLSQVSLTALTGDVINERSVTRLEGRAGGEHVTKDLVDTAARIEAANNLTITAGQDIGIVGGAVQAGGNIDMDAGRDLIIASQEGVDSHEYQRRRVSGHDTSITQYGSEVKAGG
;
A
#
# COMPACT_ATOMS: atom_id res chain seq x y z
N MET A 1 15.83 4.07 27.38
CA MET A 1 14.55 4.41 26.72
C MET A 1 14.80 5.65 25.88
N THR A 2 15.01 5.48 24.57
CA THR A 2 15.24 6.61 23.67
C THR A 2 13.91 6.87 22.97
N SER A 3 13.19 7.90 23.43
CA SER A 3 11.98 8.40 22.77
C SER A 3 12.42 9.15 21.52
N TYR A 4 11.88 8.79 20.36
CA TYR A 4 12.05 9.53 19.13
C TYR A 4 10.65 9.98 18.68
N ALA A 5 10.40 11.28 18.74
CA ALA A 5 9.22 11.89 18.14
C ALA A 5 9.52 12.09 16.65
N LEU A 6 8.80 11.39 15.78
CA LEU A 6 8.92 11.56 14.32
C LEU A 6 7.88 12.59 13.83
N PRO A 7 8.28 13.59 13.04
CA PRO A 7 7.36 14.53 12.42
C PRO A 7 6.63 13.90 11.23
N HIS A 8 5.51 14.53 10.90
CA HIS A 8 4.46 14.09 10.00
C HIS A 8 4.92 14.02 8.54
N ASP A 9 5.40 12.86 8.08
CA ASP A 9 5.27 12.38 6.69
C ASP A 9 5.89 10.98 6.59
N TRP A 10 5.05 9.95 6.44
CA TRP A 10 5.53 8.57 6.23
C TRP A 10 5.50 8.24 4.74
N GLY A 11 6.43 8.81 3.98
CA GLY A 11 6.84 8.24 2.71
C GLY A 11 7.91 7.17 2.96
N ASN A 12 7.53 5.89 2.90
CA ASN A 12 8.40 4.70 2.90
C ASN A 12 9.41 4.60 4.06
N ALA A 13 8.99 4.10 5.23
CA ALA A 13 9.90 3.77 6.32
C ALA A 13 10.25 2.27 6.36
N VAL A 14 11.54 1.96 6.19
CA VAL A 14 12.12 0.65 6.54
C VAL A 14 12.72 0.78 7.95
N LEU A 15 12.02 0.26 8.96
CA LEU A 15 12.51 0.25 10.34
C LEU A 15 13.21 -1.09 10.63
N GLY A 16 14.47 -1.23 10.26
CA GLY A 16 15.29 -2.42 10.53
C GLY A 16 15.76 -2.56 11.98
N LEU A 17 14.84 -2.62 12.95
CA LEU A 17 15.16 -2.84 14.37
C LEU A 17 14.80 -4.27 14.80
N SER A 18 15.52 -4.78 15.82
CA SER A 18 15.28 -6.11 16.40
C SER A 18 13.84 -6.28 16.89
N GLN A 19 13.26 -5.20 17.40
CA GLN A 19 11.84 -5.04 17.65
C GLN A 19 11.43 -3.69 17.08
N VAL A 20 10.28 -3.63 16.43
CA VAL A 20 9.75 -2.40 15.84
C VAL A 20 8.41 -2.09 16.50
N SER A 21 8.26 -0.87 16.98
CA SER A 21 6.96 -0.34 17.41
C SER A 21 6.65 0.89 16.59
N LEU A 22 5.53 0.84 15.85
CA LEU A 22 5.00 1.95 15.08
C LEU A 22 3.72 2.43 15.74
N THR A 23 3.69 3.67 16.22
CA THR A 23 2.54 4.23 16.94
C THR A 23 2.07 5.52 16.30
N ALA A 24 0.81 5.55 15.88
CA ALA A 24 0.09 6.76 15.51
C ALA A 24 -0.95 7.09 16.59
N LEU A 25 -0.65 8.01 17.51
CA LEU A 25 -1.47 8.23 18.70
C LEU A 25 -2.91 8.72 18.41
N THR A 26 -3.10 9.49 17.34
CA THR A 26 -4.38 10.12 17.00
C THR A 26 -4.79 9.88 15.55
N GLY A 27 -4.04 9.06 14.81
CA GLY A 27 -4.19 8.91 13.37
C GLY A 27 -4.03 7.46 12.94
N ASP A 28 -3.89 7.31 11.63
CA ASP A 28 -3.85 6.01 10.98
C ASP A 28 -2.41 5.55 10.78
N VAL A 29 -2.24 4.23 10.63
CA VAL A 29 -1.02 3.64 10.08
C VAL A 29 -1.36 3.05 8.71
N ILE A 30 -0.77 3.59 7.65
CA ILE A 30 -1.03 3.17 6.28
C ILE A 30 0.23 2.59 5.65
N ASN A 31 0.11 1.37 5.13
CA ASN A 31 1.10 0.70 4.29
C ASN A 31 0.44 0.38 2.94
N GLU A 32 0.63 1.27 1.98
CA GLU A 32 -0.04 1.20 0.69
C GLU A 32 0.98 1.10 -0.45
N ARG A 33 0.74 0.17 -1.36
CA ARG A 33 1.52 0.03 -2.59
C ARG A 33 1.27 1.23 -3.49
N SER A 34 2.35 1.87 -3.92
CA SER A 34 2.26 3.02 -4.80
C SER A 34 1.81 2.64 -6.22
N VAL A 35 0.89 3.44 -6.76
CA VAL A 35 0.42 3.37 -8.15
C VAL A 35 0.66 4.72 -8.82
N THR A 36 1.31 4.72 -9.97
CA THR A 36 1.49 5.90 -10.81
C THR A 36 0.68 5.74 -12.10
N ARG A 37 -0.33 6.58 -12.29
CA ARG A 37 -1.15 6.58 -13.49
C ARG A 37 -0.53 7.43 -14.60
N LEU A 38 -0.40 6.84 -15.78
CA LEU A 38 -0.02 7.53 -17.02
C LEU A 38 -1.23 7.60 -17.95
N GLU A 39 -1.53 8.79 -18.45
CA GLU A 39 -2.57 9.00 -19.46
C GLU A 39 -1.94 9.47 -20.77
N GLY A 40 -2.39 8.90 -21.89
CA GLY A 40 -2.01 9.29 -23.24
C GLY A 40 -3.24 9.54 -24.10
N ARG A 41 -3.23 10.62 -24.87
CA ARG A 41 -4.32 10.94 -25.82
C ARG A 41 -3.73 11.21 -27.20
N ALA A 42 -4.16 10.46 -28.21
CA ALA A 42 -3.73 10.66 -29.59
C ALA A 42 -4.73 10.09 -30.59
N GLY A 43 -5.06 10.85 -31.64
CA GLY A 43 -5.77 10.32 -32.81
C GLY A 43 -7.12 9.63 -32.52
N GLY A 44 -7.93 10.19 -31.63
CA GLY A 44 -9.21 9.60 -31.21
C GLY A 44 -9.06 8.48 -30.18
N GLU A 45 -7.86 8.23 -29.68
CA GLU A 45 -7.57 7.24 -28.64
C GLU A 45 -7.23 7.93 -27.31
N HIS A 46 -7.63 7.27 -26.22
CA HIS A 46 -7.30 7.60 -24.85
C HIS A 46 -6.83 6.33 -24.15
N VAL A 47 -5.58 6.34 -23.70
CA VAL A 47 -4.95 5.21 -23.02
C VAL A 47 -4.64 5.63 -21.59
N THR A 48 -5.07 4.81 -20.64
CA THR A 48 -4.67 4.88 -19.24
C THR A 48 -3.80 3.67 -18.95
N LYS A 49 -2.68 3.89 -18.28
CA LYS A 49 -1.80 2.82 -17.83
C LYS A 49 -1.38 3.06 -16.40
N ASP A 50 -1.64 2.11 -15.52
CA ASP A 50 -1.22 2.16 -14.13
C ASP A 50 0.12 1.43 -13.97
N LEU A 51 1.15 2.17 -13.59
CA LEU A 51 2.43 1.62 -13.17
C LEU A 51 2.36 1.33 -11.68
N VAL A 52 2.21 0.06 -11.34
CA VAL A 52 2.11 -0.39 -9.96
C VAL A 52 3.48 -0.86 -9.47
N ASP A 53 3.97 -0.26 -8.39
CA ASP A 53 5.31 -0.53 -7.86
C ASP A 53 5.35 -1.86 -7.07
N THR A 54 6.51 -2.17 -6.51
CA THR A 54 6.67 -3.21 -5.49
C THR A 54 5.85 -2.92 -4.24
N ALA A 55 5.51 -3.98 -3.48
CA ALA A 55 4.76 -3.83 -2.24
C ALA A 55 5.48 -2.87 -1.28
N ALA A 56 4.76 -1.90 -0.72
CA ALA A 56 5.27 -1.14 0.43
C ALA A 56 5.52 -2.10 1.59
N ARG A 57 6.58 -1.89 2.37
CA ARG A 57 7.01 -2.89 3.37
C ARG A 57 7.19 -2.32 4.77
N ILE A 58 6.70 -3.06 5.77
CA ILE A 58 7.03 -2.88 7.18
C ILE A 58 7.62 -4.20 7.68
N GLU A 59 8.86 -4.19 8.12
CA GLU A 59 9.60 -5.40 8.49
C GLU A 59 10.26 -5.26 9.86
N ALA A 60 10.22 -6.32 10.68
CA ALA A 60 10.94 -6.42 11.95
C ALA A 60 11.67 -7.77 12.06
N ALA A 61 12.85 -7.80 12.68
CA ALA A 61 13.62 -9.04 12.79
C ALA A 61 13.04 -10.01 13.84
N ASN A 62 12.45 -9.51 14.93
CA ASN A 62 11.73 -10.32 15.92
C ASN A 62 10.27 -9.85 15.96
N ASN A 63 9.86 -9.13 16.98
CA ASN A 63 8.46 -8.74 17.14
C ASN A 63 8.18 -7.39 16.47
N LEU A 64 7.00 -7.27 15.88
CA LEU A 64 6.46 -6.05 15.31
C LEU A 64 5.17 -5.69 16.04
N THR A 65 5.11 -4.47 16.57
CA THR A 65 3.88 -3.90 17.13
C THR A 65 3.46 -2.68 16.32
N ILE A 66 2.23 -2.65 15.83
CA ILE A 66 1.63 -1.52 15.14
C ILE A 66 0.41 -1.08 15.93
N THR A 67 0.38 0.18 16.35
CA THR A 67 -0.76 0.75 17.08
C THR A 67 -1.22 2.04 16.39
N ALA A 68 -2.51 2.13 16.09
CA ALA A 68 -3.14 3.32 15.54
C ALA A 68 -4.31 3.76 16.43
N GLY A 69 -4.39 5.06 16.71
CA GLY A 69 -5.51 5.64 17.44
C GLY A 69 -6.83 5.61 16.65
N GLN A 70 -6.74 5.43 15.33
CA GLN A 70 -7.88 5.29 14.43
C GLN A 70 -7.77 3.98 13.65
N ASP A 71 -7.15 3.98 12.46
CA ASP A 71 -7.20 2.83 11.55
C ASP A 71 -5.79 2.31 11.20
N ILE A 72 -5.70 1.01 10.89
CA ILE A 72 -4.51 0.40 10.27
C ILE A 72 -4.92 -0.11 8.89
N GLY A 73 -4.23 0.33 7.83
CA GLY A 73 -4.50 -0.08 6.45
C GLY A 73 -3.28 -0.68 5.76
N ILE A 74 -3.37 -1.93 5.32
CA ILE A 74 -2.35 -2.62 4.51
C ILE A 74 -2.94 -2.89 3.11
N VAL A 75 -2.61 -2.06 2.12
CA VAL A 75 -3.23 -2.07 0.79
C VAL A 75 -2.20 -2.39 -0.29
N GLY A 76 -2.25 -3.61 -0.83
CA GLY A 76 -1.21 -4.17 -1.71
C GLY A 76 0.19 -4.22 -1.08
N GLY A 77 0.30 -4.02 0.22
CA GLY A 77 1.52 -3.90 1.00
C GLY A 77 1.96 -5.21 1.65
N ALA A 78 3.12 -5.22 2.29
CA ALA A 78 3.68 -6.37 2.98
C ALA A 78 4.11 -6.01 4.40
N VAL A 79 3.69 -6.82 5.37
CA VAL A 79 4.09 -6.69 6.77
C VAL A 79 4.72 -7.98 7.25
N GLN A 80 5.96 -7.93 7.73
CA GLN A 80 6.70 -9.12 8.15
C GLN A 80 7.37 -8.96 9.50
N ALA A 81 7.33 -10.00 10.32
CA ALA A 81 8.10 -10.11 11.54
C ALA A 81 8.66 -11.53 11.70
N GLY A 82 9.91 -11.67 12.15
CA GLY A 82 10.51 -12.98 12.45
C GLY A 82 9.94 -13.64 13.72
N GLY A 83 9.32 -12.84 14.58
CA GLY A 83 8.57 -13.27 15.76
C GLY A 83 7.08 -12.96 15.59
N ASN A 84 6.47 -12.37 16.62
CA ASN A 84 5.05 -12.05 16.61
C ASN A 84 4.75 -10.73 15.91
N ILE A 85 3.54 -10.60 15.35
CA ILE A 85 2.96 -9.34 14.90
C ILE A 85 1.75 -9.03 15.78
N ASP A 86 1.77 -7.88 16.44
CA ASP A 86 0.65 -7.33 17.20
C ASP A 86 0.15 -6.05 16.48
N MET A 87 -1.09 -6.05 15.99
CA MET A 87 -1.72 -4.87 15.38
C MET A 87 -2.95 -4.44 16.18
N ASP A 88 -2.96 -3.20 16.65
CA ASP A 88 -4.03 -2.61 17.47
C ASP A 88 -4.53 -1.32 16.83
N ALA A 89 -5.77 -1.35 16.32
CA ALA A 89 -6.43 -0.21 15.71
C ALA A 89 -7.60 0.24 16.59
N GLY A 90 -7.71 1.55 16.83
CA GLY A 90 -8.81 2.12 17.60
C GLY A 90 -10.19 1.92 16.97
N ARG A 91 -10.26 1.73 15.64
CA ARG A 91 -11.50 1.42 14.92
C ARG A 91 -11.32 0.22 13.99
N ASP A 92 -10.60 0.39 12.88
CA ASP A 92 -10.58 -0.60 11.79
C ASP A 92 -9.15 -1.08 11.45
N LEU A 93 -9.03 -2.39 11.20
CA LEU A 93 -7.86 -3.01 10.58
C LEU A 93 -8.27 -3.52 9.19
N ILE A 94 -7.70 -2.93 8.14
CA ILE A 94 -8.00 -3.26 6.75
C ILE A 94 -6.77 -3.88 6.10
N ILE A 95 -6.95 -5.06 5.50
CA ILE A 95 -5.93 -5.72 4.68
C ILE A 95 -6.59 -6.03 3.34
N ALA A 96 -6.19 -5.31 2.29
CA ALA A 96 -6.85 -5.34 0.98
C ALA A 96 -5.82 -5.35 -0.15
N SER A 97 -6.24 -5.75 -1.35
CA SER A 97 -5.40 -5.60 -2.54
C SER A 97 -5.37 -4.15 -3.03
N GLN A 98 -4.26 -3.77 -3.66
CA GLN A 98 -4.18 -2.58 -4.49
C GLN A 98 -4.57 -2.95 -5.93
N GLU A 99 -5.39 -2.13 -6.57
CA GLU A 99 -5.74 -2.28 -7.98
C GLU A 99 -4.78 -1.48 -8.87
N GLY A 100 -4.37 -2.10 -9.98
CA GLY A 100 -3.82 -1.40 -11.14
C GLY A 100 -4.79 -1.53 -12.31
N VAL A 101 -5.12 -0.41 -12.95
CA VAL A 101 -6.09 -0.35 -14.04
C VAL A 101 -5.40 0.15 -15.31
N ASP A 102 -5.41 -0.70 -16.34
CA ASP A 102 -5.01 -0.32 -17.69
C ASP A 102 -6.27 -0.24 -18.56
N SER A 103 -6.45 0.85 -19.31
CA SER A 103 -7.59 0.99 -20.21
C SER A 103 -7.21 1.62 -21.54
N HIS A 104 -7.87 1.19 -22.61
CA HIS A 104 -7.72 1.77 -23.94
C HIS A 104 -9.10 2.05 -24.53
N GLU A 105 -9.40 3.32 -24.69
CA GLU A 105 -10.56 3.81 -25.43
C GLU A 105 -10.10 4.29 -26.81
N TYR A 106 -10.85 3.95 -27.85
CA TYR A 106 -10.56 4.39 -29.22
C TYR A 106 -11.84 4.75 -29.96
N GLN A 107 -11.75 5.83 -30.75
CA GLN A 107 -12.81 6.30 -31.61
C GLN A 107 -12.26 6.61 -33.00
N ARG A 108 -12.79 5.88 -33.99
CA ARG A 108 -12.55 6.03 -35.42
C ARG A 108 -13.88 6.33 -36.11
N ARG A 109 -13.83 6.74 -37.38
CA ARG A 109 -14.99 7.24 -38.15
C ARG A 109 -16.23 6.32 -38.16
N ARG A 110 -16.08 5.01 -37.95
CA ARG A 110 -17.19 4.03 -37.90
C ARG A 110 -17.08 3.02 -36.77
N VAL A 111 -16.06 3.11 -35.93
CA VAL A 111 -15.76 2.11 -34.90
C VAL A 111 -15.30 2.83 -33.66
N SER A 112 -15.91 2.49 -32.53
CA SER A 112 -15.48 2.91 -31.22
C SER A 112 -15.47 1.70 -30.30
N GLY A 113 -14.57 1.70 -29.32
CA GLY A 113 -14.46 0.63 -28.34
C GLY A 113 -13.72 1.11 -27.10
N HIS A 114 -13.83 0.30 -26.06
CA HIS A 114 -13.16 0.52 -24.80
C HIS A 114 -12.80 -0.84 -24.19
N ASP A 115 -11.51 -1.02 -23.91
CA ASP A 115 -10.96 -2.20 -23.26
C ASP A 115 -10.42 -1.78 -21.89
N THR A 116 -10.74 -2.53 -20.83
CA THR A 116 -10.22 -2.33 -19.48
C THR A 116 -9.68 -3.63 -18.93
N SER A 117 -8.52 -3.56 -18.29
CA SER A 117 -7.88 -4.64 -17.55
C SER A 117 -7.60 -4.19 -16.12
N ILE A 118 -7.99 -5.01 -15.15
CA ILE A 118 -7.74 -4.77 -13.72
C ILE A 118 -6.82 -5.87 -13.22
N THR A 119 -5.69 -5.49 -12.64
CA THR A 119 -4.78 -6.40 -11.95
C THR A 119 -4.83 -6.14 -10.45
N GLN A 120 -5.06 -7.20 -9.67
CA GLN A 120 -5.09 -7.13 -8.20
C GLN A 120 -3.70 -7.45 -7.64
N TYR A 121 -3.17 -6.55 -6.84
CA TYR A 121 -1.92 -6.70 -6.13
C TYR A 121 -2.22 -6.93 -4.65
N GLY A 122 -2.19 -8.18 -4.22
CA GLY A 122 -2.55 -8.57 -2.85
C GLY A 122 -1.60 -8.01 -1.79
N SER A 123 -2.12 -7.94 -0.56
CA SER A 123 -1.33 -7.70 0.64
C SER A 123 -0.83 -9.00 1.26
N GLU A 124 0.29 -8.92 1.98
CA GLU A 124 0.87 -10.04 2.72
C GLU A 124 1.13 -9.64 4.18
N VAL A 125 0.76 -10.51 5.12
CA VAL A 125 1.13 -10.37 6.53
C VAL A 125 1.73 -11.68 7.01
N LYS A 126 3.00 -11.66 7.42
CA LYS A 126 3.75 -12.85 7.81
C LYS A 126 4.41 -12.67 9.17
N ALA A 127 3.98 -13.48 10.14
CA ALA A 127 4.60 -13.62 11.45
C ALA A 127 5.28 -14.99 11.58
N GLY A 128 6.35 -15.05 12.37
CA GLY A 128 7.12 -16.26 12.60
C GLY A 128 8.26 -16.48 11.61
N GLY A 129 9.36 -17.00 12.14
CA GLY A 129 10.53 -17.50 11.40
C GLY A 129 10.40 -18.95 10.99
#